data_AF-A0A1V5LRI5-F1
#
_entry.id   AF-A0A1V5LRI5-F1
#
_cell.length_a   1.000
_cell.length_b   1.000
_cell.length_c   1.000
_cell.angle_alpha   90.00
_cell.angle_beta   90.00
_cell.angle_gamma   90.00
#
_symmetry.space_group_name_H-M   'P 1'
#
loop_
_entity.id
_entity.type
_entity.pdbx_description
1 polymer ?
#
loop_
_entity_poly.entity_id
_entity_poly.type
_entity_poly.pdbx_seq_one_letter_code
_entity_poly.pdbx_strand_id
1 'polypeptide(L)'
;MNTPEISRTLKGLKLDLPGLGEQSLQVLKPKVDLKDDSITLDAVLVVEGAPIETGVPVKISAKPRLVEDRRIFLDDLKVDADGLVEPDKFSAFAQTLLNPLIDFSKLDRRDHAFRLNTLKIEGDEMVGSGKLLLAPKP
;
A
#
# COMPACT_ATOMS: atom_id res chain seq x y z
N MET A 1 -11.71 24.12 2.63
CA MET A 1 -10.50 23.60 3.33
C MET A 1 -10.00 22.43 2.52
N ASN A 2 -8.78 22.54 1.99
CA ASN A 2 -8.26 21.65 0.96
C ASN A 2 -7.72 20.36 1.59
N THR A 3 -8.31 19.23 1.24
CA THR A 3 -7.83 17.88 1.58
C THR A 3 -6.60 17.57 0.71
N PRO A 4 -5.40 17.35 1.27
CA PRO A 4 -4.24 17.05 0.46
C PRO A 4 -4.27 15.57 0.04
N GLU A 5 -4.57 15.35 -1.25
CA GLU A 5 -3.98 14.37 -2.17
C GLU A 5 -3.36 13.07 -1.58
N ILE A 6 -4.14 12.26 -0.85
CA ILE A 6 -3.74 10.87 -0.54
C ILE A 6 -3.59 10.05 -1.85
N SER A 7 -4.31 10.45 -2.90
CA SER A 7 -4.25 9.83 -4.24
C SER A 7 -2.91 10.00 -4.96
N ARG A 8 -2.01 10.90 -4.51
CA ARG A 8 -0.67 11.05 -5.12
C ARG A 8 0.35 10.03 -4.61
N THR A 9 0.17 9.50 -3.40
CA THR A 9 1.18 8.64 -2.77
C THR A 9 1.27 7.25 -3.41
N LEU A 10 0.21 6.77 -4.07
CA LEU A 10 0.20 5.46 -4.74
C LEU A 10 0.90 5.45 -6.11
N LYS A 11 1.26 6.61 -6.68
CA LYS A 11 1.94 6.71 -7.98
C LYS A 11 3.43 6.31 -7.95
N GLY A 12 3.97 5.97 -6.78
CA GLY A 12 5.41 5.75 -6.57
C GLY A 12 5.81 4.33 -6.18
N LEU A 13 4.93 3.32 -6.31
CA LEU A 13 5.27 1.92 -6.05
C LEU A 13 6.21 1.38 -7.13
N LYS A 14 7.49 1.72 -7.00
CA LYS A 14 8.59 1.06 -7.72
C LYS A 14 8.86 -0.26 -6.99
N LEU A 15 8.32 -1.36 -7.53
CA LEU A 15 8.58 -2.71 -7.04
C LEU A 15 9.91 -3.20 -7.62
N ASP A 16 10.99 -3.09 -6.85
CA ASP A 16 12.25 -3.77 -7.17
C ASP A 16 12.09 -5.26 -6.81
N LEU A 17 11.64 -6.06 -7.78
CA LEU A 17 11.56 -7.52 -7.64
C LEU A 17 12.90 -8.15 -8.03
N PRO A 18 13.49 -9.05 -7.21
CA PRO A 18 14.72 -9.76 -7.56
C PRO A 18 14.48 -10.68 -8.76
N GLY A 19 15.25 -10.49 -9.84
CA GLY A 19 15.17 -11.27 -11.08
C GLY A 19 15.04 -10.46 -12.38
N LEU A 20 14.87 -9.13 -12.29
CA LEU A 20 14.65 -8.24 -13.45
C LEU A 20 15.95 -7.63 -14.05
N GLY A 21 17.11 -7.80 -13.43
CA GLY A 21 18.34 -7.13 -13.89
C GLY A 21 18.25 -5.61 -13.79
N GLU A 22 18.58 -4.88 -14.87
CA GLU A 22 18.40 -3.41 -14.95
C GLU A 22 16.96 -3.00 -15.35
N GLN A 23 16.06 -3.96 -15.56
CA GLN A 23 14.69 -3.66 -15.96
C GLN A 23 13.85 -3.23 -14.77
N SER A 24 13.08 -2.17 -14.95
CA SER A 24 12.08 -1.68 -14.01
C SER A 24 10.69 -2.15 -14.41
N LEU A 25 9.85 -2.44 -13.41
CA LEU A 25 8.43 -2.67 -13.64
C LEU A 25 7.66 -1.36 -13.50
N GLN A 26 6.76 -1.15 -14.45
CA GLN A 26 5.79 -0.08 -14.43
C GLN A 26 4.42 -0.64 -14.09
N VAL A 27 3.74 0.02 -13.16
CA VAL A 27 2.36 -0.27 -12.79
C VAL A 27 1.43 0.59 -13.65
N LEU A 28 0.64 -0.04 -14.52
CA LEU A 28 -0.33 0.63 -15.39
C LEU A 28 -1.76 0.40 -14.90
N LYS A 29 -2.60 1.42 -15.13
CA LYS A 29 -4.04 1.41 -14.80
C LYS A 29 -4.36 0.92 -13.37
N PRO A 30 -3.68 1.41 -12.32
CA PRO A 30 -3.98 0.99 -10.97
C PRO A 30 -5.40 1.43 -10.58
N LYS A 31 -6.22 0.50 -10.13
CA LYS A 31 -7.54 0.74 -9.56
C LYS A 31 -7.58 0.17 -8.15
N VAL A 32 -7.87 1.03 -7.18
CA VAL A 32 -8.04 0.63 -5.79
C VAL A 32 -9.53 0.63 -5.47
N ASP A 33 -10.01 -0.49 -4.95
CA ASP A 33 -11.36 -0.64 -4.43
C ASP A 33 -11.29 -1.01 -2.94
N LEU A 34 -12.16 -0.41 -2.13
CA LEU A 34 -12.31 -0.68 -0.70
C LEU A 34 -13.64 -1.38 -0.49
N LYS A 35 -13.64 -2.58 0.12
CA LYS A 35 -14.85 -3.35 0.38
C LYS A 35 -14.66 -4.35 1.50
N ASP A 36 -15.68 -4.49 2.37
CA ASP A 36 -15.78 -5.57 3.36
C ASP A 36 -14.48 -5.76 4.18
N ASP A 37 -13.95 -4.68 4.75
CA ASP A 37 -12.69 -4.62 5.52
C ASP A 37 -11.40 -4.99 4.76
N SER A 38 -11.46 -5.02 3.42
CA SER A 38 -10.34 -5.33 2.56
C SER A 38 -10.07 -4.21 1.55
N ILE A 39 -8.80 -4.10 1.15
CA ILE A 39 -8.34 -3.29 0.04
C ILE A 39 -8.04 -4.25 -1.10
N THR A 40 -8.56 -3.95 -2.29
CA THR A 40 -8.19 -4.61 -3.53
C THR A 40 -7.52 -3.62 -4.47
N LEU A 41 -6.42 -4.03 -5.08
CA LEU A 41 -5.72 -3.30 -6.14
C LEU A 41 -5.71 -4.17 -7.39
N ASP A 42 -6.36 -3.70 -8.44
CA ASP A 42 -6.24 -4.25 -9.78
C ASP A 42 -5.27 -3.37 -10.59
N ALA A 43 -4.27 -3.98 -11.22
CA ALA A 43 -3.30 -3.27 -12.05
C ALA A 43 -2.76 -4.16 -13.18
N VAL A 44 -2.03 -3.56 -14.11
CA VAL A 44 -1.26 -4.29 -15.12
C VAL A 44 0.22 -3.98 -14.92
N LEU A 45 1.04 -5.01 -14.68
CA LEU A 45 2.49 -4.87 -14.59
C LEU A 45 3.10 -5.04 -15.98
N VAL A 46 3.90 -4.07 -16.40
CA VAL A 46 4.69 -4.14 -17.64
C VAL A 46 6.16 -3.84 -17.33
N VAL A 47 7.07 -4.34 -18.14
CA VAL A 47 8.45 -3.81 -18.14
C VAL A 47 8.41 -2.37 -18.65
N GLU A 48 9.17 -1.48 -18.02
CA GLU A 48 9.21 -0.06 -18.40
C GLU A 48 9.55 0.11 -19.89
N GLY A 49 8.72 0.87 -20.60
CA GLY A 49 8.85 1.08 -22.04
C GLY A 49 8.24 -0.02 -22.93
N ALA A 50 7.76 -1.13 -22.35
CA ALA A 50 7.07 -2.18 -23.10
C ALA A 50 5.60 -1.81 -23.38
N PRO A 51 5.02 -2.32 -24.48
CA PRO A 51 3.62 -2.10 -24.81
C PRO A 51 2.69 -2.86 -23.85
N ILE A 52 1.51 -2.30 -23.56
CA ILE A 52 0.58 -2.79 -22.52
C ILE A 52 0.06 -4.21 -22.78
N GLU A 53 0.06 -4.64 -24.04
CA GLU A 53 -0.38 -5.96 -24.49
C GLU A 53 0.54 -7.09 -23.96
N THR A 54 1.77 -6.75 -23.59
CA THR A 54 2.72 -7.68 -22.94
C THR A 54 2.58 -7.70 -21.41
N GLY A 55 1.65 -6.90 -20.88
CA GLY A 55 1.47 -6.73 -19.45
C GLY A 55 0.81 -7.93 -18.78
N VAL A 56 1.20 -8.17 -17.55
CA VAL A 56 0.61 -9.17 -16.68
C VAL A 56 -0.45 -8.49 -15.82
N PRO A 57 -1.74 -8.83 -15.97
CA PRO A 57 -2.76 -8.34 -15.05
C PRO A 57 -2.48 -8.95 -13.68
N VAL A 58 -2.49 -8.10 -12.66
CA VAL A 58 -2.31 -8.48 -11.26
C VAL A 58 -3.45 -7.96 -10.43
N LYS A 59 -3.89 -8.81 -9.51
CA LYS A 59 -4.87 -8.47 -8.50
C LYS A 59 -4.28 -8.73 -7.13
N ILE A 60 -4.20 -7.68 -6.33
CA ILE A 60 -3.70 -7.75 -4.96
C ILE A 60 -4.85 -7.48 -4.01
N SER A 61 -5.03 -8.31 -3.00
CA SER A 61 -5.99 -8.07 -1.93
C SER A 61 -5.31 -8.20 -0.58
N ALA A 62 -5.66 -7.33 0.37
CA ALA A 62 -5.12 -7.36 1.72
C ALA A 62 -6.07 -6.68 2.71
N LYS A 63 -5.89 -6.96 4.00
CA LYS A 63 -6.63 -6.31 5.09
C LYS A 63 -5.74 -5.29 5.79
N PRO A 64 -6.12 -4.01 5.83
CA PRO A 64 -5.35 -3.02 6.55
C PRO A 64 -5.55 -3.20 8.05
N ARG A 65 -4.45 -3.20 8.81
CA ARG A 65 -4.47 -3.21 10.26
C ARG A 65 -3.62 -2.08 10.82
N LEU A 66 -4.18 -1.37 11.80
CA LEU A 66 -3.45 -0.39 12.59
C LEU A 66 -2.60 -1.10 13.65
N VAL A 67 -1.32 -0.76 13.70
CA VAL A 67 -0.33 -1.30 14.63
C VAL A 67 0.27 -0.16 15.45
N GLU A 68 0.22 -0.29 16.78
CA GLU A 68 0.76 0.66 17.76
C GLU A 68 0.30 2.11 17.55
N ASP A 69 -0.93 2.31 17.08
CA ASP A 69 -1.53 3.64 16.87
C ASP A 69 -0.75 4.54 15.89
N ARG A 70 0.16 3.96 15.08
CA ARG A 70 1.09 4.75 14.25
C ARG A 70 1.51 4.12 12.92
N ARG A 71 1.25 2.83 12.70
CA ARG A 71 1.60 2.15 11.45
C ARG A 71 0.40 1.43 10.87
N ILE A 72 0.22 1.53 9.57
CA ILE A 72 -0.78 0.74 8.84
C ILE A 72 -0.04 -0.39 8.13
N PHE A 73 -0.40 -1.62 8.48
CA PHE A 73 0.09 -2.84 7.86
C PHE A 73 -0.98 -3.44 6.95
N LEU A 74 -0.55 -4.15 5.93
CA LEU A 74 -1.35 -5.02 5.10
C LEU A 74 -1.16 -6.45 5.60
N ASP A 75 -2.21 -7.03 6.18
CA ASP A 75 -2.27 -8.43 6.57
C ASP A 75 -3.04 -9.24 5.53
N ASP A 76 -2.88 -10.57 5.57
CA ASP A 76 -3.53 -11.52 4.65
C ASP A 76 -3.34 -11.13 3.19
N LEU A 77 -2.14 -10.67 2.81
CA LEU A 77 -1.87 -10.23 1.44
C LEU A 77 -1.96 -11.43 0.50
N LYS A 78 -2.72 -11.28 -0.58
CA LYS A 78 -2.87 -12.26 -1.64
C LYS A 78 -2.62 -11.60 -2.97
N VAL A 79 -1.79 -12.22 -3.79
CA VAL A 79 -1.53 -11.81 -5.17
C VAL A 79 -2.03 -12.89 -6.10
N ASP A 80 -2.88 -12.48 -7.05
CA ASP A 80 -3.37 -13.30 -8.14
C ASP A 80 -2.89 -12.69 -9.46
N ALA A 81 -2.29 -13.53 -10.32
CA ALA A 81 -1.75 -13.16 -11.61
C ALA A 81 -1.62 -14.42 -12.48
N ASP A 82 -1.97 -14.30 -13.77
CA ASP A 82 -1.85 -15.40 -14.72
C ASP A 82 -0.38 -15.85 -14.85
N GLY A 83 -0.14 -17.15 -14.68
CA GLY A 83 1.20 -17.75 -14.78
C GLY A 83 2.06 -17.64 -13.52
N LEU A 84 1.53 -17.18 -12.39
CA LEU A 84 2.24 -17.16 -11.11
C LEU A 84 2.41 -18.58 -10.56
N VAL A 85 3.66 -19.08 -10.57
CA VAL A 85 3.97 -20.47 -10.17
C VAL A 85 3.83 -20.69 -8.66
N GLU A 86 4.15 -19.68 -7.84
CA GLU A 86 4.12 -19.79 -6.37
C GLU A 86 3.47 -18.56 -5.72
N PRO A 87 2.12 -18.43 -5.80
CA PRO A 87 1.39 -17.26 -5.34
C PRO A 87 1.59 -16.95 -3.86
N ASP A 88 1.67 -17.97 -3.00
CA ASP A 88 1.82 -17.78 -1.55
C ASP A 88 3.19 -17.20 -1.18
N LYS A 89 4.28 -17.67 -1.82
CA LYS A 89 5.63 -17.15 -1.56
C LYS A 89 5.78 -15.73 -2.08
N PHE A 90 5.25 -15.46 -3.26
CA PHE A 90 5.25 -14.11 -3.81
C PHE A 90 4.45 -13.15 -2.94
N SER A 91 3.29 -13.59 -2.44
CA SER A 91 2.46 -12.80 -1.53
C SER A 91 3.18 -12.50 -0.22
N ALA A 92 3.82 -13.49 0.41
CA ALA A 92 4.61 -13.28 1.62
C ALA A 92 5.79 -12.32 1.40
N PHE A 93 6.46 -12.43 0.25
CA PHE A 93 7.53 -11.52 -0.14
C PHE A 93 7.03 -10.09 -0.36
N ALA A 94 5.95 -9.92 -1.14
CA ALA A 94 5.33 -8.62 -1.38
C ALA A 94 4.83 -7.97 -0.07
N GLN A 95 4.23 -8.75 0.82
CA GLN A 95 3.82 -8.29 2.14
C GLN A 95 4.99 -7.79 2.98
N THR A 96 6.16 -8.44 2.88
CA THR A 96 7.39 -8.02 3.57
C THR A 96 7.92 -6.71 3.01
N LEU A 97 7.88 -6.51 1.68
CA LEU A 97 8.34 -5.29 1.03
C LEU A 97 7.41 -4.09 1.26
N LEU A 98 6.10 -4.33 1.21
CA LEU A 98 5.09 -3.26 1.27
C LEU A 98 4.81 -2.79 2.70
N ASN A 99 5.12 -3.61 3.70
CA ASN A 99 4.87 -3.26 5.09
C ASN A 99 6.07 -2.57 5.77
N PRO A 100 5.80 -1.56 6.63
CA PRO A 100 4.52 -0.92 6.84
C PRO A 100 4.10 -0.08 5.63
N LEU A 101 2.83 -0.15 5.24
CA LEU A 101 2.29 0.63 4.13
C LEU A 101 2.38 2.14 4.41
N ILE A 102 2.04 2.53 5.64
CA ILE A 102 2.19 3.89 6.14
C ILE A 102 2.81 3.84 7.53
N ASP A 103 3.79 4.71 7.77
CA ASP A 103 4.40 4.92 9.08
C ASP A 103 4.33 6.41 9.46
N PHE A 104 3.39 6.75 10.34
CA PHE A 104 3.15 8.13 10.77
C PHE A 104 4.29 8.70 11.61
N SER A 105 5.18 7.87 12.17
CA SER A 105 6.34 8.37 12.93
C SER A 105 7.29 9.21 12.07
N LYS A 106 7.30 8.97 10.75
CA LYS A 106 8.06 9.78 9.79
C LYS A 106 7.49 11.19 9.59
N LEU A 107 6.26 11.42 10.04
CA LEU A 107 5.58 12.72 10.00
C LEU A 107 5.58 13.42 11.35
N ASP A 108 6.07 12.76 12.41
CA ASP A 108 6.21 13.37 13.72
C ASP A 108 7.16 14.57 13.64
N ARG A 109 6.71 15.70 14.16
CA ARG A 109 7.51 16.91 14.31
C ARG A 109 8.10 16.93 15.72
N ARG A 110 9.11 17.79 15.91
CA ARG A 110 9.77 17.98 17.21
C ARG A 110 8.80 18.30 18.35
N ASP A 111 7.71 18.98 18.05
CA ASP A 111 6.74 19.52 18.99
C ASP A 111 5.39 18.76 18.98
N HIS A 112 5.09 18.02 17.91
CA HIS A 112 3.81 17.34 17.76
C HIS A 112 3.96 15.98 17.11
N ALA A 113 3.21 15.01 17.61
CA ALA A 113 3.14 13.66 17.08
C ALA A 113 1.67 13.29 16.81
N PHE A 114 1.38 12.71 15.66
CA PHE A 114 0.02 12.25 15.34
C PHE A 114 -0.10 10.76 15.65
N ARG A 115 -1.15 10.38 16.40
CA ARG A 115 -1.44 8.98 16.71
C ARG A 115 -2.86 8.66 16.30
N LEU A 116 -3.01 7.60 15.51
CA LEU A 116 -4.31 7.10 15.07
C LEU A 116 -4.85 6.18 16.16
N ASN A 117 -6.08 6.41 16.64
CA ASN A 117 -6.72 5.53 17.63
C ASN A 117 -7.58 4.47 16.96
N THR A 118 -8.19 4.80 15.81
CA THR A 118 -9.04 3.88 15.06
C THR A 118 -8.75 3.98 13.57
N LEU A 119 -8.85 2.84 12.88
CA LEU A 119 -8.85 2.71 11.43
C LEU A 119 -9.95 1.71 11.06
N LYS A 120 -10.83 2.10 10.16
CA LYS A 120 -11.91 1.24 9.63
C LYS A 120 -12.17 1.56 8.17
N ILE A 121 -12.73 0.60 7.45
CA ILE A 121 -13.28 0.83 6.11
C ILE A 121 -14.79 1.01 6.26
N GLU A 122 -15.32 2.12 5.75
CA GLU A 122 -16.75 2.40 5.74
C GLU A 122 -17.18 2.66 4.29
N GLY A 123 -17.88 1.69 3.70
CA GLY A 123 -18.25 1.74 2.28
C GLY A 123 -17.00 1.71 1.39
N ASP A 124 -16.82 2.76 0.61
CA ASP A 124 -15.71 2.97 -0.33
C ASP A 124 -14.61 3.89 0.23
N GLU A 125 -14.64 4.19 1.53
CA GLU A 125 -13.66 5.05 2.19
C GLU A 125 -12.94 4.36 3.34
N MET A 126 -11.67 4.74 3.56
CA MET A 126 -10.92 4.38 4.75
C MET A 126 -10.96 5.54 5.73
N VAL A 127 -11.63 5.32 6.86
CA VAL A 127 -11.83 6.34 7.91
C VAL A 127 -10.91 6.06 9.08
N GLY A 128 -10.11 7.05 9.43
CA GLY A 128 -9.26 7.02 10.61
C GLY A 128 -9.60 8.15 11.58
N SER A 129 -9.58 7.86 12.89
CA SER A 129 -9.66 8.90 13.92
C SER A 129 -8.42 8.82 14.81
N GLY A 130 -7.90 9.97 15.22
CA GLY A 130 -6.65 10.05 15.96
C GLY A 130 -6.56 11.29 16.83
N LYS A 131 -5.47 11.40 17.57
CA LYS A 131 -5.15 12.52 18.45
C LYS A 131 -3.80 13.12 18.06
N LEU A 132 -3.72 14.45 18.13
CA LEU A 132 -2.47 15.17 18.07
C LEU A 132 -1.89 15.26 19.49
N LEU A 133 -0.71 14.72 19.68
CA LEU A 133 0.02 14.76 20.94
C LEU A 133 1.07 15.86 20.86
N LEU A 134 1.27 16.59 21.95
CA LEU A 134 2.47 17.38 22.13
C LEU A 134 3.62 16.41 22.41
N ALA A 135 4.67 16.46 21.60
CA ALA A 135 5.86 15.66 21.87
C ALA A 135 6.51 16.16 23.17
N PRO A 136 6.91 15.28 24.11
CA PRO A 136 7.57 15.70 25.33
C PRO A 136 8.85 16.48 24.97
N LYS A 137 9.02 17.67 25.54
CA LYS A 137 10.27 18.43 25.39
C LYS A 137 11.41 17.60 26.00
N PRO A 138 12.55 17.46 25.30
CA PRO A 138 13.74 16.81 25.86
C PRO A 138 14.26 17.55 27.10
#